data_AF-A0A6A5X685-F1
#
_entry.id   AF-A0A6A5X685-F1
#
_cell.length_a   1.000
_cell.length_b   1.000
_cell.length_c   1.000
_cell.angle_alpha   90.00
_cell.angle_beta   90.00
_cell.angle_gamma   90.00
#
_symmetry.space_group_name_H-M   'P 1'
#
loop_
_entity.id
_entity.type
_entity.pdbx_description
1 polymer ?
#
loop_
_entity_poly.entity_id
_entity_poly.type
_entity_poly.pdbx_seq_one_letter_code
_entity_poly.pdbx_strand_id
1 'polypeptide(L)'
;GRSPTEARSYNCQFDVLLGSWLPAPCHDADLMEQYIADAVWNWYEDPEFTRLIPIDTMRMGEYQGKVWTNTSEHSDHCAYLWMKQFRAVVNKKPMDDISARYGHTEHC
;
A
#
# COMPACT_ATOMS: atom_id res chain seq x y z
N GLY A 1 -7.22 -10.57 7.27
CA GLY A 1 -7.90 -10.43 8.55
C GLY A 1 -8.86 -9.26 8.49
N ARG A 2 -9.86 -9.20 9.37
CA ARG A 2 -10.82 -8.10 9.49
C ARG A 2 -10.34 -7.00 10.45
N SER A 3 -9.18 -7.18 11.08
CA SER A 3 -8.51 -6.19 11.93
C SER A 3 -6.98 -6.29 11.79
N PRO A 4 -6.24 -5.23 12.12
CA PRO A 4 -4.77 -5.26 12.22
C PRO A 4 -4.25 -6.38 13.13
N THR A 5 -4.87 -6.58 14.29
CA THR A 5 -4.50 -7.64 15.24
C THR A 5 -4.63 -9.03 14.62
N GLU A 6 -5.75 -9.30 13.95
CA GLU A 6 -5.97 -10.57 13.27
C GLU A 6 -4.98 -10.76 12.10
N ALA A 7 -4.75 -9.72 11.30
CA ALA A 7 -3.80 -9.77 10.20
C ALA A 7 -2.38 -10.14 10.67
N ARG A 8 -1.90 -9.52 11.76
CA ARG A 8 -0.61 -9.86 12.36
C ARG A 8 -0.57 -11.28 12.90
N SER A 9 -1.67 -11.78 13.48
CA SER A 9 -1.75 -13.17 13.95
C SER A 9 -1.61 -14.19 12.81
N TYR A 10 -1.93 -13.80 11.58
CA TYR A 10 -1.73 -14.60 10.36
C TYR A 10 -0.42 -14.28 9.62
N ASN A 11 0.51 -13.55 10.26
CA ASN A 11 1.77 -13.12 9.65
C ASN A 11 1.58 -12.31 8.35
N CYS A 12 0.50 -11.52 8.28
CA CYS A 12 0.34 -10.52 7.24
C CYS A 12 1.21 -9.29 7.54
N GLN A 13 1.69 -8.64 6.47
CA GLN A 13 2.44 -7.39 6.51
C GLN A 13 1.59 -6.28 5.89
N PHE A 14 1.70 -5.07 6.44
CA PHE A 14 0.93 -3.94 5.93
C PHE A 14 1.66 -3.30 4.75
N ASP A 15 1.00 -3.29 3.59
CA ASP A 15 1.44 -2.59 2.40
C ASP A 15 0.84 -1.18 2.44
N VAL A 16 1.68 -0.19 2.74
CA VAL A 16 1.27 1.20 2.94
C VAL A 16 0.71 1.80 1.65
N LEU A 17 1.33 1.50 0.50
CA LEU A 17 0.90 2.03 -0.79
C LEU A 17 -0.42 1.40 -1.25
N LEU A 18 -0.69 0.13 -0.90
CA LEU A 18 -2.01 -0.47 -1.14
C LEU A 18 -3.03 -0.24 -0.02
N GLY A 19 -2.61 0.39 1.09
CA GLY A 19 -3.42 0.56 2.30
C GLY A 19 -4.01 -0.76 2.82
N SER A 20 -3.29 -1.88 2.69
CA SER A 20 -3.85 -3.22 2.85
C SER A 20 -2.91 -4.22 3.52
N TRP A 21 -3.50 -5.14 4.30
CA TRP A 21 -2.78 -6.23 4.94
C TRP A 21 -2.62 -7.42 4.00
N LEU A 22 -1.39 -7.74 3.63
CA LEU A 22 -1.08 -8.80 2.67
C LEU A 22 -0.40 -9.99 3.35
N PRO A 23 -0.66 -11.24 2.91
CA PRO A 23 0.17 -12.37 3.32
C PRO A 23 1.65 -12.10 3.01
N ALA A 24 2.55 -12.46 3.93
CA ALA A 24 3.99 -12.19 3.77
C ALA A 24 4.57 -12.59 2.38
N PRO A 25 4.18 -13.72 1.74
CA PRO A 25 4.67 -14.05 0.40
C PRO A 25 4.28 -13.08 -0.73
N CYS A 26 3.20 -12.31 -0.54
CA CYS A 26 2.66 -11.35 -1.52
C CYS A 26 3.18 -9.92 -1.29
N HIS A 27 3.78 -9.64 -0.13
CA HIS A 27 4.29 -8.32 0.20
C HIS A 27 5.71 -8.13 -0.38
N ASP A 28 5.93 -7.00 -1.06
CA ASP A 28 7.23 -6.62 -1.59
C ASP A 28 7.75 -5.38 -0.85
N ALA A 29 8.26 -5.61 0.36
CA ALA A 29 8.74 -4.55 1.24
C ALA A 29 9.80 -3.67 0.55
N ASP A 30 10.76 -4.30 -0.14
CA ASP A 30 11.84 -3.57 -0.81
C ASP A 30 11.31 -2.61 -1.88
N LEU A 31 10.30 -3.03 -2.65
CA LEU A 31 9.67 -2.16 -3.64
C LEU A 31 8.90 -1.02 -2.96
N MET A 32 8.12 -1.34 -1.92
CA MET A 32 7.35 -0.34 -1.19
C MET A 32 8.26 0.73 -0.58
N GLU A 33 9.36 0.33 0.04
CA GLU A 33 10.34 1.25 0.63
C GLU A 33 10.99 2.16 -0.41
N GLN A 34 11.26 1.66 -1.63
CA GLN A 34 11.81 2.50 -2.71
C GLN A 34 10.87 3.65 -3.07
N TYR A 35 9.58 3.35 -3.25
CA TYR A 35 8.57 4.36 -3.55
C TYR A 35 8.35 5.35 -2.40
N ILE A 36 8.38 4.87 -1.15
CA ILE A 36 8.24 5.75 0.03
C ILE A 36 9.47 6.66 0.20
N ALA A 37 10.69 6.15 -0.07
CA ALA A 37 11.91 6.93 0.07
C ALA A 37 11.99 8.09 -0.93
N ASP A 38 11.46 7.89 -2.14
CA ASP A 38 11.41 8.90 -3.20
C ASP A 38 10.14 9.78 -3.14
N ALA A 39 9.24 9.51 -2.19
CA ALA A 39 7.95 10.19 -2.10
C ALA A 39 8.11 11.68 -1.74
N VAL A 40 7.43 12.53 -2.51
CA VAL A 40 7.28 13.97 -2.24
C VAL A 40 5.89 14.32 -1.68
N TRP A 41 5.06 13.31 -1.44
CA TRP A 41 3.68 13.42 -1.01
C TRP A 41 3.51 12.88 0.42
N ASN A 42 2.37 13.18 1.05
CA ASN A 42 2.06 12.78 2.42
C ASN A 42 0.60 12.32 2.52
N TRP A 43 0.27 11.65 3.63
CA TRP A 43 -1.09 11.27 3.99
C TRP A 43 -1.65 12.18 5.09
N TYR A 44 -2.98 12.32 5.10
CA TYR A 44 -3.70 13.26 5.97
C TYR A 44 -4.97 12.65 6.54
N GLU A 45 -5.38 13.13 7.72
CA GLU A 45 -6.63 12.72 8.36
C GLU A 45 -7.86 13.47 7.81
N ASP A 46 -7.64 14.61 7.13
CA ASP A 46 -8.67 15.51 6.63
C ASP A 46 -8.51 15.82 5.13
N PRO A 47 -9.61 16.09 4.41
CA PRO A 47 -9.56 16.43 2.98
C PRO A 47 -8.93 17.80 2.70
N GLU A 48 -8.78 18.66 3.71
CA GLU A 48 -8.10 19.95 3.59
C GLU A 48 -6.57 19.84 3.65
N PHE A 49 -6.02 18.62 3.85
CA PHE A 49 -4.59 18.32 3.93
C PHE A 49 -3.86 19.09 5.04
N THR A 50 -4.51 19.28 6.19
CA THR A 50 -3.96 20.06 7.31
C THR A 50 -3.38 19.21 8.43
N ARG A 51 -3.86 17.97 8.61
CA ARG A 51 -3.44 17.07 9.68
C ARG A 51 -2.68 15.87 9.10
N LEU A 52 -1.36 16.00 9.09
CA LEU A 52 -0.45 15.00 8.56
C LEU A 52 -0.50 13.71 9.40
N ILE A 53 -0.58 12.56 8.72
CA ILE A 53 -0.36 11.24 9.30
C ILE A 53 1.12 10.88 9.08
N PRO A 54 1.90 10.70 10.16
CA PRO A 54 3.28 10.25 10.03
C PRO A 54 3.39 8.89 9.34
N ILE A 55 4.44 8.69 8.54
CA ILE A 55 4.68 7.41 7.86
C ILE A 55 4.71 6.22 8.83
N ASP A 56 5.29 6.38 10.03
CA ASP A 56 5.33 5.32 11.03
C ASP A 56 3.92 4.92 11.50
N THR A 57 3.00 5.88 11.55
CA THR A 57 1.57 5.60 11.83
C THR A 57 0.91 4.88 10.65
N MET A 58 1.20 5.30 9.41
CA MET A 58 0.70 4.61 8.22
C MET A 58 1.18 3.15 8.17
N ARG A 59 2.44 2.88 8.52
CA ARG A 59 3.03 1.53 8.58
C ARG A 59 2.34 0.60 9.57
N MET A 60 1.75 1.17 10.62
CA MET A 60 1.00 0.37 11.58
C MET A 60 -0.34 -0.12 11.01
N GLY A 61 -0.88 0.50 9.95
CA GLY A 61 -2.20 0.17 9.42
C GLY A 61 -3.33 0.37 10.44
N GLU A 62 -3.11 1.26 11.42
CA GLU A 62 -3.98 1.51 12.58
C GLU A 62 -4.53 2.94 12.60
N TYR A 63 -4.72 3.55 11.43
CA TYR A 63 -5.37 4.86 11.32
C TYR A 63 -6.90 4.73 11.32
N GLN A 64 -7.57 5.72 11.90
CA GLN A 64 -9.03 5.74 11.99
C GLN A 64 -9.64 6.44 10.77
N GLY A 65 -10.59 5.79 10.11
CA GLY A 65 -11.38 6.41 9.05
C GLY A 65 -10.65 6.46 7.70
N LYS A 66 -10.99 7.49 6.90
CA LYS A 66 -10.43 7.67 5.56
C LYS A 66 -9.08 8.37 5.66
N VAL A 67 -8.12 7.90 4.87
CA VAL A 67 -6.86 8.59 4.63
C VAL A 67 -7.01 9.43 3.37
N TRP A 68 -6.57 10.67 3.46
CA TRP A 68 -6.54 11.61 2.35
C TRP A 68 -5.12 11.78 1.86
N THR A 69 -4.96 11.94 0.56
CA THR A 69 -3.66 12.13 -0.09
C THR A 69 -3.84 12.91 -1.38
N ASN A 70 -2.74 13.26 -2.04
CA ASN A 70 -2.75 14.05 -3.26
C ASN A 70 -2.58 13.20 -4.53
N THR A 71 -2.73 13.83 -5.70
CA THR A 71 -2.64 13.14 -7.00
C THR A 71 -1.26 12.55 -7.28
N SER A 72 -0.19 13.07 -6.68
CA SER A 72 1.15 12.51 -6.82
C SER A 72 1.24 11.14 -6.15
N GLU A 73 0.68 10.98 -4.95
CA GLU A 73 0.57 9.68 -4.30
C GLU A 73 -0.22 8.69 -5.15
N HIS A 74 -1.34 9.13 -5.73
CA HIS A 74 -2.14 8.27 -6.60
C HIS A 74 -1.36 7.79 -7.83
N SER A 75 -0.52 8.66 -8.41
CA SER A 75 0.34 8.31 -9.55
C SER A 75 1.39 7.27 -9.15
N ASP A 76 2.02 7.45 -7.99
CA ASP A 76 3.00 6.52 -7.45
C ASP A 76 2.38 5.18 -7.04
N HIS A 77 1.15 5.19 -6.51
CA HIS A 77 0.36 4.00 -6.24
C HIS A 77 0.14 3.16 -7.51
N CYS A 78 -0.27 3.78 -8.62
CA CYS A 78 -0.49 3.09 -9.89
C CYS A 78 0.82 2.49 -10.44
N ALA A 79 1.90 3.29 -10.43
CA ALA A 79 3.20 2.83 -10.89
C ALA A 79 3.74 1.69 -10.01
N TYR A 80 3.58 1.79 -8.69
CA TYR A 80 3.92 0.75 -7.72
C TYR A 80 3.14 -0.54 -7.99
N LEU A 81 1.81 -0.45 -8.20
CA LEU A 81 0.96 -1.59 -8.51
C LEU A 81 1.47 -2.37 -9.72
N TRP A 82 1.78 -1.68 -10.82
CA TRP A 82 2.30 -2.32 -12.03
C TRP A 82 3.69 -2.94 -11.82
N MET A 83 4.59 -2.23 -11.14
CA MET A 83 5.94 -2.75 -10.85
C MET A 83 5.89 -3.98 -9.93
N LYS A 84 5.01 -3.96 -8.93
CA LYS A 84 4.75 -5.10 -8.05
C LYS A 84 4.21 -6.29 -8.82
N GLN A 85 3.25 -6.07 -9.73
CA GLN A 85 2.72 -7.11 -10.62
C GLN A 85 3.85 -7.75 -11.44
N PHE A 86 4.68 -6.92 -12.08
CA PHE A 86 5.82 -7.37 -12.87
C PHE A 86 6.81 -8.20 -12.03
N ARG A 87 7.22 -7.69 -10.86
CA ARG A 87 8.14 -8.39 -9.94
C ARG A 87 7.56 -9.72 -9.47
N ALA A 88 6.26 -9.80 -9.20
CA ALA A 88 5.62 -11.05 -8.80
C ALA A 88 5.69 -12.10 -9.93
N VAL A 89 5.38 -11.71 -11.17
CA VAL A 89 5.42 -12.59 -12.35
C VAL A 89 6.84 -13.11 -12.62
N VAL A 90 7.82 -12.22 -12.71
CA VAL A 90 9.20 -12.58 -13.08
C VAL A 90 9.85 -13.45 -11.99
N ASN A 91 9.55 -13.19 -10.72
CA ASN A 91 10.09 -13.95 -9.59
C ASN A 91 9.23 -15.16 -9.20
N LYS A 92 8.14 -15.45 -9.93
CA LYS A 92 7.19 -16.54 -9.62
C LYS A 92 6.65 -16.48 -8.19
N LYS A 93 6.43 -15.28 -7.67
CA LYS A 93 5.79 -15.04 -6.37
C LYS A 93 4.26 -15.00 -6.50
N PRO A 94 3.52 -15.36 -5.45
CA PRO A 94 2.07 -15.14 -5.44
C PRO A 94 1.76 -13.64 -5.47
N MET A 95 0.58 -13.31 -6.00
CA MET A 95 0.06 -11.95 -6.07
C MET A 95 -1.17 -11.84 -5.19
N ASP A 96 -1.35 -10.70 -4.50
CA ASP A 96 -2.59 -10.40 -3.79
C ASP A 96 -3.75 -10.08 -4.75
N ASP A 97 -4.96 -10.19 -4.23
CA ASP A 97 -6.21 -9.95 -4.97
C ASP A 97 -6.36 -8.49 -5.43
N ILE A 98 -5.83 -7.53 -4.67
CA ILE A 98 -5.85 -6.11 -5.02
C ILE A 98 -4.99 -5.86 -6.26
N SER A 99 -3.78 -6.41 -6.29
CA SER A 99 -2.83 -6.26 -7.39
C SER A 99 -3.18 -7.10 -8.61
N ALA A 100 -3.85 -8.24 -8.44
CA ALA A 100 -4.24 -9.14 -9.53
C ALA A 100 -5.58 -8.76 -10.19
N ARG A 101 -6.34 -7.84 -9.61
CA ARG A 101 -7.68 -7.50 -10.10
C ARG A 101 -7.59 -6.68 -11.38
N TYR A 102 -8.10 -7.23 -12.48
CA TYR A 102 -8.13 -6.59 -13.80
C TYR A 102 -8.63 -5.13 -13.76
N GLY A 103 -9.77 -4.88 -13.11
CA GLY A 103 -10.31 -3.52 -13.03
C GLY A 103 -9.45 -2.54 -12.21
N HIS A 104 -8.56 -3.03 -11.35
CA HIS A 104 -7.57 -2.18 -10.69
C HIS A 104 -6.43 -1.83 -11.64
N THR A 105 -5.93 -2.80 -12.40
CA THR A 105 -4.90 -2.60 -13.44
C THR A 105 -5.40 -1.80 -14.65
N GLU A 106 -6.70 -1.75 -14.92
CA GLU A 106 -7.27 -0.88 -15.96
C GLU A 106 -7.46 0.56 -15.47
N HIS A 107 -7.77 0.71 -14.18
CA HIS A 107 -7.91 2.03 -13.53
C HIS A 107 -6.54 2.70 -13.33
N CYS A 108 -5.59 1.94 -12.82
CA CYS A 108 -4.20 2.35 -12.64
C CYS A 108 -3.48 2.31 -13.96
#